data_AF-F8P9W1-F1
#
_entry.id   AF-F8P9W1-F1
#
_cell.length_a   1.000
_cell.length_b   1.000
_cell.length_c   1.000
_cell.angle_alpha   90.00
_cell.angle_beta   90.00
_cell.angle_gamma   90.00
#
_symmetry.space_group_name_H-M   'P 1'
#
loop_
_entity.id
_entity.type
_entity.pdbx_description
1 polymer ?
#
loop_
_entity_poly.entity_id
_entity_poly.type
_entity_poly.pdbx_seq_one_letter_code
_entity_poly.pdbx_strand_id
1 'polypeptide(L)'
;MPAALRTARLASLFVAFAFGVIGGSVGLNALIKSNQENSYIQKTISTLRAQLGDVNVYLNTNDVFHTGVVITTVCALIAVLTFVYLLFTFCSITNRPLGLRLQAFSLIFCAVWLFATLIPFDVYFANHSAQVTATLGGTQVPQSLIQLLENELGVSAVYKHIYYLRLLAVLPWFAFLFSLVAAGVLLVASGHARTTDYGNAASTASESEKNDDVERSQPQA
;
A
#
# COMPACT_ATOMS: atom_id res chain seq x y z
N MET A 1 -19.05 18.08 -15.18
CA MET A 1 -19.04 17.60 -13.78
C MET A 1 -19.26 18.78 -12.84
N PRO A 2 -20.11 18.67 -11.82
CA PRO A 2 -20.23 19.71 -10.79
C PRO A 2 -18.87 19.92 -10.11
N ALA A 3 -18.50 21.17 -9.86
CA ALA A 3 -17.19 21.55 -9.31
C ALA A 3 -16.85 20.80 -8.01
N ALA A 4 -17.87 20.51 -7.18
CA ALA A 4 -17.74 19.77 -5.94
C ALA A 4 -17.17 18.34 -6.13
N LEU A 5 -17.58 17.60 -7.17
CA LEU A 5 -17.08 16.24 -7.42
C LEU A 5 -15.61 16.24 -7.88
N ARG A 6 -15.18 17.28 -8.60
CA ARG A 6 -13.79 17.44 -9.02
C ARG A 6 -12.88 17.72 -7.83
N THR A 7 -13.30 18.60 -6.93
CA THR A 7 -12.58 18.91 -5.71
C THR A 7 -12.50 17.71 -4.77
N ALA A 8 -13.60 16.98 -4.59
CA ALA A 8 -13.63 15.76 -3.78
C ALA A 8 -12.65 14.71 -4.33
N ARG A 9 -12.62 14.50 -5.65
CA ARG A 9 -11.68 13.57 -6.30
C ARG A 9 -10.22 13.96 -6.09
N LEU A 10 -9.91 15.24 -6.27
CA LEU A 10 -8.55 15.76 -6.07
C LEU A 10 -8.11 15.60 -4.61
N ALA A 11 -8.97 15.99 -3.67
CA ALA A 11 -8.69 15.86 -2.25
C ALA A 11 -8.47 14.40 -1.85
N SER A 12 -9.34 13.48 -2.26
CA SER A 12 -9.21 12.06 -1.91
C SER A 12 -7.96 11.43 -2.51
N LEU A 13 -7.63 11.73 -3.78
CA LEU A 13 -6.42 11.25 -4.43
C LEU A 13 -5.16 11.81 -3.77
N PHE A 14 -5.16 13.09 -3.39
CA PHE A 14 -4.02 13.74 -2.73
C PHE A 14 -3.76 13.15 -1.34
N VAL A 15 -4.81 12.91 -0.55
CA VAL A 15 -4.66 12.29 0.78
C VAL A 15 -4.18 10.84 0.64
N ALA A 16 -4.75 10.06 -0.28
CA ALA A 16 -4.26 8.70 -0.57
C ALA A 16 -2.80 8.69 -1.02
N PHE A 17 -2.40 9.65 -1.86
CA PHE A 17 -1.00 9.86 -2.27
C PHE A 17 -0.09 10.14 -1.07
N ALA A 18 -0.46 11.12 -0.23
CA ALA A 18 0.34 11.52 0.92
C ALA A 18 0.58 10.33 1.89
N PHE A 19 -0.47 9.59 2.22
CA PHE A 19 -0.34 8.42 3.10
C PHE A 19 0.35 7.24 2.42
N GLY A 20 0.21 7.06 1.11
CA GLY A 20 0.99 6.08 0.34
C GLY A 20 2.49 6.38 0.40
N VAL A 21 2.89 7.64 0.23
CA VAL A 21 4.29 8.09 0.34
C VAL A 21 4.80 7.88 1.77
N ILE A 22 4.03 8.31 2.79
CA ILE A 22 4.41 8.13 4.20
C ILE A 22 4.60 6.64 4.52
N GLY A 23 3.65 5.79 4.14
CA GLY A 23 3.72 4.34 4.35
C GLY A 23 4.92 3.71 3.64
N GLY A 24 5.16 4.08 2.37
CA GLY A 24 6.30 3.62 1.60
C GLY A 24 7.65 4.07 2.18
N SER A 25 7.77 5.33 2.60
CA SER A 25 9.00 5.87 3.20
C SER A 25 9.33 5.23 4.53
N VAL A 26 8.34 5.04 5.41
CA VAL A 26 8.53 4.36 6.70
C VAL A 26 8.86 2.90 6.50
N GLY A 27 8.19 2.22 5.57
CA GLY A 27 8.51 0.85 5.18
C GLY A 27 9.95 0.71 4.69
N LEU A 28 10.39 1.58 3.78
CA LEU A 28 11.76 1.57 3.26
C LEU A 28 12.78 1.83 4.36
N ASN A 29 12.51 2.77 5.27
CA ASN A 29 13.35 3.03 6.44
C ASN A 29 13.42 1.81 7.38
N ALA A 30 12.30 1.12 7.62
CA ALA A 30 12.27 -0.12 8.39
C ALA A 30 13.10 -1.23 7.72
N LEU A 31 13.02 -1.37 6.40
CA LEU A 31 13.81 -2.33 5.62
C LEU A 31 15.32 -2.05 5.72
N ILE A 32 15.73 -0.78 5.56
CA ILE A 32 17.14 -0.38 5.71
C ILE A 32 17.64 -0.71 7.11
N LYS A 33 16.88 -0.32 8.14
CA LYS A 33 17.29 -0.52 9.53
C LYS A 33 17.33 -2.00 9.92
N SER A 34 16.35 -2.79 9.46
CA SER A 34 16.35 -4.24 9.64
C SER A 34 17.56 -4.91 8.96
N ASN A 35 17.94 -4.47 7.76
CA ASN A 35 19.12 -5.00 7.08
C ASN A 35 20.44 -4.60 7.78
N GLN A 36 20.51 -3.38 8.33
CA GLN A 36 21.66 -2.93 9.14
C GLN A 36 21.78 -3.75 10.44
N GLU A 37 20.69 -4.01 11.13
CA GLU A 37 20.65 -4.83 12.34
C GLU A 37 21.07 -6.28 12.04
N ASN A 38 20.56 -6.89 10.96
CA ASN A 38 21.00 -8.22 10.53
C ASN A 38 22.50 -8.26 10.20
N SER A 39 23.02 -7.23 9.53
CA SER A 39 24.46 -7.14 9.22
C SER A 39 25.32 -6.99 10.47
N TYR A 40 24.84 -6.23 11.46
CA TYR A 40 25.50 -6.07 12.74
C TYR A 40 25.51 -7.39 13.53
N ILE A 41 24.36 -8.06 13.64
CA ILE A 41 24.22 -9.35 14.32
C ILE A 41 25.13 -10.40 13.67
N GLN A 42 25.15 -10.51 12.34
CA GLN A 42 26.03 -11.45 11.64
C GLN A 42 27.52 -11.18 11.90
N LYS A 43 27.93 -9.90 11.93
CA LYS A 43 29.31 -9.53 12.28
C LYS A 43 29.64 -9.95 13.71
N THR A 44 28.78 -9.62 14.67
CA THR A 44 28.98 -10.00 16.08
C THR A 44 29.05 -11.52 16.27
N ILE A 45 28.18 -12.29 15.59
CA ILE A 45 28.23 -13.75 15.59
C ILE A 45 29.54 -14.26 14.98
N SER A 46 30.01 -13.68 13.87
CA SER A 46 31.29 -14.09 13.27
C SER A 46 32.49 -13.84 14.19
N THR A 47 32.49 -12.72 14.93
CA THR A 47 33.53 -12.41 15.92
C THR A 47 33.46 -13.35 17.12
N LEU A 48 32.26 -13.64 17.63
CA LEU A 48 32.05 -14.62 18.69
C LEU A 48 32.47 -16.02 18.27
N ARG A 49 32.17 -16.44 17.02
CA ARG A 49 32.60 -17.73 16.47
C ARG A 49 34.13 -17.85 16.45
N ALA A 50 34.83 -16.77 16.13
CA ALA A 50 36.29 -16.74 16.16
C ALA A 50 36.88 -16.86 17.58
N GLN A 51 36.14 -16.44 18.62
CA GLN A 51 36.59 -16.46 20.01
C GLN A 51 36.14 -17.70 20.80
N LEU A 52 34.92 -18.21 20.58
CA LEU A 52 34.29 -19.26 21.39
C LEU A 52 34.08 -20.60 20.64
N GLY A 53 34.50 -20.72 19.38
CA GLY A 53 34.30 -21.93 18.58
C GLY A 53 32.98 -21.94 17.81
N ASP A 54 32.48 -23.12 17.42
CA ASP A 54 31.34 -23.27 16.50
C ASP A 54 29.98 -22.89 17.12
N VAL A 55 29.74 -21.59 17.25
CA VAL A 55 28.47 -21.00 17.63
C VAL A 55 27.69 -20.69 16.36
N ASN A 56 26.53 -21.33 16.18
CA ASN A 56 25.62 -21.05 15.07
C ASN A 56 24.35 -20.43 15.66
N VAL A 57 24.08 -19.17 15.30
CA VAL A 57 22.85 -18.48 15.71
C VAL A 57 21.97 -18.35 14.47
N TYR A 58 20.80 -18.98 14.53
CA TYR A 58 19.78 -18.91 13.51
C TYR A 58 18.67 -17.98 14.00
N LEU A 59 18.46 -16.89 13.26
CA LEU A 59 17.43 -15.90 13.54
C LEU A 59 16.37 -16.02 12.45
N ASN A 60 15.22 -16.60 12.76
CA ASN A 60 14.12 -16.65 11.80
C ASN A 60 13.24 -15.39 11.94
N THR A 61 13.44 -14.43 11.03
CA THR A 61 12.64 -13.20 10.92
C THR A 61 11.94 -13.08 9.56
N ASN A 62 11.93 -14.17 8.79
CA ASN A 62 11.57 -14.19 7.39
C ASN A 62 10.11 -13.76 7.17
N ASP A 63 9.20 -14.19 8.04
CA ASP A 63 7.75 -13.96 7.89
C ASP A 63 7.38 -12.47 8.02
N VAL A 64 7.95 -11.77 9.01
CA VAL A 64 7.73 -10.33 9.23
C VAL A 64 8.42 -9.52 8.14
N PHE A 65 9.62 -9.94 7.71
CA PHE A 65 10.36 -9.24 6.67
C PHE A 65 9.64 -9.29 5.32
N HIS A 66 9.23 -10.48 4.86
CA HIS A 66 8.53 -10.63 3.57
C HIS A 66 7.19 -9.90 3.56
N THR A 67 6.41 -10.01 4.63
CA THR A 67 5.14 -9.28 4.73
C THR A 67 5.34 -7.77 4.78
N GLY A 68 6.34 -7.28 5.52
CA GLY A 68 6.71 -5.85 5.56
C GLY A 68 7.19 -5.29 4.22
N VAL A 69 7.98 -6.07 3.46
CA VAL A 69 8.40 -5.72 2.09
C VAL A 69 7.18 -5.56 1.19
N VAL A 70 6.23 -6.50 1.24
CA VAL A 70 5.00 -6.42 0.41
C VAL A 70 4.14 -5.22 0.81
N ILE A 71 3.99 -4.91 2.09
CA ILE A 71 3.26 -3.70 2.53
C ILE A 71 3.93 -2.43 1.97
N THR A 72 5.26 -2.37 2.03
CA THR A 72 6.05 -1.24 1.52
C THR A 72 5.86 -1.06 0.02
N THR A 73 5.92 -2.15 -0.76
CA THR A 73 5.76 -2.11 -2.22
C THR A 73 4.35 -1.70 -2.61
N VAL A 74 3.32 -2.21 -1.92
CA VAL A 74 1.93 -1.83 -2.20
C VAL A 74 1.66 -0.37 -1.82
N CYS A 75 2.21 0.14 -0.71
CA CYS A 75 2.13 1.57 -0.36
C CYS A 75 2.77 2.47 -1.44
N ALA A 76 3.97 2.09 -1.90
CA ALA A 76 4.66 2.80 -2.98
C ALA A 76 3.87 2.74 -4.30
N LEU A 77 3.27 1.59 -4.62
CA LEU A 77 2.42 1.43 -5.80
C LEU A 77 1.18 2.33 -5.72
N ILE A 78 0.52 2.41 -4.56
CA ILE A 78 -0.60 3.34 -4.33
C ILE A 78 -0.15 4.78 -4.54
N ALA A 79 1.01 5.18 -4.00
CA ALA A 79 1.55 6.52 -4.20
C ALA A 79 1.79 6.83 -5.69
N VAL A 80 2.40 5.91 -6.43
CA VAL A 80 2.64 6.10 -7.87
C VAL A 80 1.31 6.19 -8.64
N LEU A 81 0.37 5.29 -8.38
CA LEU A 81 -0.93 5.28 -9.06
C LEU A 81 -1.73 6.56 -8.79
N THR A 82 -1.84 6.95 -7.52
CA THR A 82 -2.54 8.18 -7.12
C THR A 82 -1.88 9.44 -7.70
N PHE A 83 -0.54 9.49 -7.75
CA PHE A 83 0.20 10.56 -8.42
C PHE A 83 -0.11 10.64 -9.92
N VAL A 84 -0.07 9.51 -10.63
CA VAL A 84 -0.44 9.45 -12.06
C VAL A 84 -1.89 9.90 -12.26
N TYR A 85 -2.82 9.49 -11.38
CA TYR A 85 -4.23 9.88 -11.48
C TYR A 85 -4.46 11.37 -11.17
N LEU A 86 -3.66 11.96 -10.28
CA LEU A 86 -3.61 13.41 -10.08
C LEU A 86 -3.16 14.11 -11.36
N LEU A 87 -2.05 13.69 -11.97
CA LEU A 87 -1.56 14.27 -13.23
C LEU A 87 -2.61 14.18 -14.35
N PHE A 88 -3.26 13.03 -14.50
CA PHE A 88 -4.35 12.86 -15.47
C PHE A 88 -5.56 13.76 -15.19
N THR A 89 -5.80 14.11 -13.92
CA THR A 89 -6.83 15.08 -13.53
C THR A 89 -6.48 16.51 -13.93
N PHE A 90 -5.19 16.87 -13.91
CA PHE A 90 -4.70 18.17 -14.36
C PHE A 90 -4.63 18.28 -15.88
N CYS A 91 -4.18 17.23 -16.57
CA CYS A 91 -4.05 17.23 -18.04
C CYS A 91 -5.38 17.05 -18.79
N SER A 92 -6.50 16.81 -18.10
CA SER A 92 -7.83 16.57 -18.70
C SER A 92 -7.91 15.37 -19.66
N ILE A 93 -6.87 14.53 -19.72
CA ILE A 93 -6.75 13.37 -20.62
C ILE A 93 -7.75 12.26 -20.23
N THR A 94 -8.18 12.20 -18.96
CA THR A 94 -9.03 11.13 -18.41
C THR A 94 -10.44 11.59 -18.05
N ASN A 95 -11.16 12.20 -19.01
CA ASN A 95 -12.61 12.40 -18.87
C ASN A 95 -13.45 11.25 -19.47
N ARG A 96 -12.80 10.18 -19.97
CA ARG A 96 -13.52 9.01 -20.48
C ARG A 96 -14.04 8.13 -19.32
N PRO A 97 -15.30 7.68 -19.35
CA PRO A 97 -15.92 6.92 -18.27
C PRO A 97 -15.23 5.57 -18.00
N LEU A 98 -14.62 4.96 -19.03
CA LEU A 98 -13.83 3.74 -18.88
C LEU A 98 -12.54 3.95 -18.07
N GLY A 99 -11.86 5.08 -18.25
CA GLY A 99 -10.62 5.38 -17.54
C GLY A 99 -10.84 5.52 -16.03
N LEU A 100 -11.93 6.19 -15.62
CA LEU A 100 -12.28 6.36 -14.21
C LEU A 100 -12.58 5.02 -13.51
N ARG A 101 -13.16 4.05 -14.22
CA ARG A 101 -13.43 2.71 -13.67
C ARG A 101 -12.15 1.92 -13.48
N LEU A 102 -11.26 1.94 -14.47
CA LEU A 102 -9.98 1.24 -14.36
C LEU A 102 -9.15 1.81 -13.19
N GLN A 103 -9.17 3.14 -13.01
CA GLN A 103 -8.55 3.81 -11.86
C GLN A 103 -9.19 3.41 -10.51
N ALA A 104 -10.52 3.26 -10.47
CA ALA A 104 -11.19 2.80 -9.26
C ALA A 104 -10.84 1.34 -8.94
N PHE A 105 -10.92 0.45 -9.93
CA PHE A 105 -10.63 -0.97 -9.76
C PHE A 105 -9.18 -1.23 -9.37
N SER A 106 -8.22 -0.50 -9.94
CA SER A 106 -6.81 -0.62 -9.57
C SER A 106 -6.57 -0.19 -8.11
N LEU A 107 -7.20 0.88 -7.65
CA LEU A 107 -7.11 1.32 -6.24
C LEU A 107 -7.81 0.34 -5.29
N ILE A 108 -8.97 -0.20 -5.65
CA ILE A 108 -9.65 -1.24 -4.86
C ILE A 108 -8.76 -2.48 -4.77
N PHE A 109 -8.19 -2.91 -5.89
CA PHE A 109 -7.28 -4.04 -5.91
C PHE A 109 -6.07 -3.79 -5.00
N CYS A 110 -5.43 -2.62 -5.08
CA CYS A 110 -4.33 -2.26 -4.18
C CYS A 110 -4.77 -2.19 -2.71
N ALA A 111 -5.95 -1.65 -2.42
CA ALA A 111 -6.48 -1.57 -1.05
C ALA A 111 -6.77 -2.96 -0.47
N VAL A 112 -7.39 -3.86 -1.24
CA VAL A 112 -7.65 -5.25 -0.83
C VAL A 112 -6.34 -6.01 -0.66
N TRP A 113 -5.38 -5.83 -1.55
CA TRP A 113 -4.06 -6.44 -1.43
C TRP A 113 -3.35 -5.96 -0.16
N LEU A 114 -3.32 -4.64 0.08
CA LEU A 114 -2.71 -4.05 1.26
C LEU A 114 -3.40 -4.54 2.55
N PHE A 115 -4.72 -4.65 2.57
CA PHE A 115 -5.47 -5.22 3.69
C PHE A 115 -5.12 -6.70 3.92
N ALA A 116 -5.03 -7.49 2.86
CA ALA A 116 -4.68 -8.91 2.93
C ALA A 116 -3.27 -9.15 3.47
N THR A 117 -2.35 -8.19 3.34
CA THR A 117 -0.97 -8.29 3.86
C THR A 117 -0.81 -7.64 5.23
N LEU A 118 -1.63 -6.65 5.58
CA LEU A 118 -1.68 -6.04 6.90
C LEU A 118 -2.12 -7.02 7.99
N ILE A 119 -3.16 -7.84 7.74
CA ILE A 119 -3.63 -8.83 8.73
C ILE A 119 -2.50 -9.78 9.16
N PRO A 120 -1.82 -10.52 8.26
CA PRO A 120 -0.76 -11.43 8.67
C PRO A 120 0.41 -10.67 9.29
N PHE A 121 0.75 -9.47 8.80
CA PHE A 121 1.80 -8.65 9.41
C PHE A 121 1.47 -8.29 10.86
N ASP A 122 0.24 -7.85 11.15
CA ASP A 122 -0.20 -7.51 12.50
C ASP A 122 -0.26 -8.74 13.40
N VAL A 123 -0.68 -9.90 12.89
CA VAL A 123 -0.66 -11.17 13.62
C VAL A 123 0.79 -11.57 13.96
N TYR A 124 1.72 -11.46 13.02
CA TYR A 124 3.13 -11.75 13.27
C TYR A 124 3.76 -10.74 14.24
N PHE A 125 3.47 -9.46 14.09
CA PHE A 125 3.93 -8.40 14.98
C PHE A 125 3.38 -8.54 16.41
N ALA A 126 2.13 -8.99 16.55
CA ALA A 126 1.46 -9.15 17.84
C ALA A 126 1.81 -10.46 18.56
N ASN A 127 1.96 -11.57 17.84
CA ASN A 127 2.09 -12.89 18.46
C ASN A 127 3.50 -13.47 18.43
N HIS A 128 4.36 -13.02 17.51
CA HIS A 128 5.68 -13.59 17.34
C HIS A 128 6.78 -12.68 17.91
N SER A 129 7.80 -13.31 18.46
CA SER A 129 9.14 -12.75 18.66
C SER A 129 10.08 -13.38 17.62
N ALA A 130 11.20 -12.74 17.31
CA ALA A 130 12.23 -13.40 16.50
C ALA A 130 12.63 -14.71 17.21
N GLN A 131 12.42 -15.86 16.57
CA GLN A 131 12.92 -17.12 17.12
C GLN A 131 14.44 -17.10 16.97
N VAL A 132 15.11 -16.81 18.07
CA VAL A 132 16.57 -16.90 18.19
C VAL A 132 16.89 -18.32 18.64
N THR A 133 17.35 -19.16 17.73
CA THR A 133 17.92 -20.46 18.09
C THR A 133 19.43 -20.36 18.00
N ALA A 134 20.10 -20.39 19.15
CA ALA A 134 21.55 -20.47 19.24
C ALA A 134 21.95 -21.92 19.53
N THR A 135 22.84 -22.48 18.72
CA THR A 135 23.50 -23.76 18.99
C THR A 135 24.97 -23.53 19.29
N LEU A 136 25.44 -24.06 20.41
CA LEU A 136 26.85 -24.05 20.80
C LEU A 136 27.38 -25.49 20.71
N GLY A 137 28.30 -25.76 19.78
CA GLY A 137 28.87 -27.10 19.61
C GLY A 137 27.82 -28.19 19.35
N GLY A 138 26.75 -27.87 18.63
CA GLY A 138 25.65 -28.80 18.31
C GLY A 138 24.57 -28.95 19.40
N THR A 139 24.73 -28.32 20.57
CA THR A 139 23.70 -28.31 21.62
C THR A 139 22.92 -27.00 21.60
N GLN A 140 21.58 -27.06 21.69
CA GLN A 140 20.75 -25.86 21.80
C GLN A 140 21.03 -25.15 23.11
N VAL A 141 21.34 -23.86 23.02
CA VAL A 141 21.57 -23.00 24.18
C VAL A 141 20.21 -22.73 24.84
N PRO A 142 20.08 -22.91 26.17
CA PRO A 142 18.87 -22.58 26.91
C PRO A 142 18.41 -21.14 26.69
N GLN A 143 17.11 -20.95 26.52
CA GLN A 143 16.48 -19.64 26.26
C GLN A 143 16.77 -18.59 27.34
N SER A 144 17.03 -19.02 28.58
CA SER A 144 17.43 -18.14 29.68
C SER A 144 18.79 -17.46 29.44
N LEU A 145 19.74 -18.15 28.81
CA LEU A 145 21.04 -17.57 28.45
C LEU A 145 20.92 -16.61 27.27
N ILE A 146 20.01 -16.89 26.34
CA ILE A 146 19.72 -15.99 25.21
C ILE A 146 19.14 -14.66 25.72
N GLN A 147 18.18 -14.71 26.65
CA GLN A 147 17.62 -13.50 27.26
C GLN A 147 18.66 -12.68 28.05
N LEU A 148 19.63 -13.36 28.68
CA LEU A 148 20.73 -12.68 29.36
C LEU A 148 21.63 -11.95 28.36
N LEU A 149 21.99 -12.64 27.26
CA LEU A 149 22.78 -12.05 26.17
C LEU A 149 22.03 -10.90 25.48
N GLU A 150 20.72 -11.02 25.28
CA GLU A 150 19.87 -9.96 24.73
C GLU A 150 19.87 -8.71 25.62
N ASN A 151 19.77 -8.89 26.95
CA ASN A 151 19.89 -7.80 27.91
C ASN A 151 21.29 -7.16 27.89
N GLU A 152 22.34 -7.96 27.74
CA GLU A 152 23.72 -7.48 27.75
C GLU A 152 24.12 -6.78 26.44
N LEU A 153 23.60 -7.27 25.31
CA LEU A 153 23.78 -6.67 23.98
C LEU A 153 22.80 -5.53 23.70
N GLY A 154 21.79 -5.33 24.55
CA GLY A 154 20.73 -4.32 24.35
C GLY A 154 19.85 -4.58 23.13
N VAL A 155 19.82 -5.81 22.61
CA VAL A 155 19.05 -6.20 21.44
C VAL A 155 17.81 -6.96 21.91
N SER A 156 16.62 -6.39 21.72
CA SER A 156 15.37 -7.09 22.05
C SER A 156 14.89 -7.93 20.87
N ALA A 157 14.66 -9.23 21.09
CA ALA A 157 14.02 -10.10 20.10
C ALA A 157 12.50 -9.86 19.93
N VAL A 158 11.91 -8.96 20.74
CA VAL A 158 10.48 -8.67 20.73
C VAL A 158 10.18 -7.53 19.76
N TYR A 159 9.57 -7.87 18.62
CA TYR A 159 9.24 -6.90 17.56
C TYR A 159 8.43 -5.68 18.04
N LYS A 160 7.59 -5.85 19.08
CA LYS A 160 6.74 -4.78 19.62
C LYS A 160 7.52 -3.59 20.20
N HIS A 161 8.74 -3.81 20.66
CA HIS A 161 9.59 -2.76 21.22
C HIS A 161 10.39 -2.01 20.15
N ILE A 162 10.35 -2.50 18.91
CA ILE A 162 11.07 -1.91 17.79
C ILE A 162 10.21 -0.80 17.17
N TYR A 163 10.61 0.46 17.41
CA TYR A 163 9.85 1.65 17.01
C TYR A 163 9.51 1.67 15.51
N TYR A 164 10.43 1.26 14.64
CA TYR A 164 10.21 1.30 13.19
C TYR A 164 9.16 0.28 12.72
N LEU A 165 9.08 -0.90 13.34
CA LEU A 165 8.04 -1.89 13.05
C LEU A 165 6.68 -1.42 13.53
N ARG A 166 6.63 -0.72 14.68
CA ARG A 166 5.38 -0.15 15.19
C ARG A 166 4.81 0.91 14.25
N LEU A 167 5.65 1.77 13.67
CA LEU A 167 5.19 2.74 12.67
C LEU A 167 4.72 2.04 11.39
N LEU A 168 5.42 0.98 10.98
CA LEU A 168 5.02 0.18 9.81
C LEU A 168 3.71 -0.59 10.05
N ALA A 169 3.39 -0.97 11.29
CA ALA A 169 2.10 -1.59 11.62
C ALA A 169 0.95 -0.59 11.51
N VAL A 170 1.13 0.64 12.01
CA VAL A 170 0.02 1.61 12.15
C VAL A 170 -0.20 2.45 10.90
N LEU A 171 0.86 2.93 10.23
CA LEU A 171 0.71 3.91 9.15
C LEU A 171 0.03 3.37 7.87
N PRO A 172 0.28 2.14 7.42
CA PRO A 172 -0.39 1.59 6.24
C PRO A 172 -1.90 1.42 6.41
N TRP A 173 -2.41 1.29 7.64
CA TRP A 173 -3.87 1.32 7.88
C TRP A 173 -4.51 2.63 7.41
N PHE A 174 -3.84 3.76 7.57
CA PHE A 174 -4.34 5.02 7.04
C PHE A 174 -4.30 5.05 5.51
N ALA A 175 -3.20 4.56 4.90
CA ALA A 175 -3.09 4.44 3.45
C ALA A 175 -4.22 3.56 2.87
N PHE A 176 -4.58 2.46 3.54
CA PHE A 176 -5.73 1.63 3.20
C PHE A 176 -7.03 2.44 3.19
N LEU A 177 -7.38 3.07 4.31
CA LEU A 177 -8.64 3.79 4.48
C LEU A 177 -8.79 4.89 3.43
N PHE A 178 -7.75 5.70 3.22
CA PHE A 178 -7.80 6.77 2.24
C PHE A 178 -7.83 6.27 0.79
N SER A 179 -7.18 5.16 0.49
CA SER A 179 -7.27 4.52 -0.84
C SER A 179 -8.68 4.00 -1.12
N LEU A 180 -9.35 3.44 -0.11
CA LEU A 180 -10.74 2.97 -0.23
C LEU A 180 -11.70 4.14 -0.45
N VAL A 181 -11.54 5.23 0.31
CA VAL A 181 -12.32 6.45 0.14
C VAL A 181 -12.12 7.04 -1.26
N ALA A 182 -10.86 7.13 -1.72
CA ALA A 182 -10.55 7.61 -3.08
C ALA A 182 -11.23 6.74 -4.14
N ALA A 183 -11.13 5.41 -4.03
CA ALA A 183 -11.81 4.50 -4.95
C ALA A 183 -13.34 4.69 -4.95
N GLY A 184 -13.96 4.87 -3.78
CA GLY A 184 -15.39 5.14 -3.66
C GLY A 184 -15.80 6.44 -4.37
N VAL A 185 -15.03 7.52 -4.17
CA VAL A 185 -15.24 8.80 -4.87
C VAL A 185 -15.11 8.63 -6.39
N LEU A 186 -14.15 7.85 -6.87
CA LEU A 186 -13.98 7.56 -8.29
C LEU A 186 -15.17 6.76 -8.87
N LEU A 187 -15.71 5.78 -8.14
CA LEU A 187 -16.89 5.02 -8.56
C LEU A 187 -18.12 5.92 -8.68
N VAL A 188 -18.38 6.76 -7.68
CA VAL A 188 -19.48 7.74 -7.71
C VAL A 188 -19.33 8.70 -8.89
N ALA A 189 -18.12 9.21 -9.12
CA ALA A 189 -17.85 10.08 -10.26
C ALA A 189 -18.06 9.37 -11.61
N SER A 190 -17.72 8.08 -11.72
CA SER A 190 -17.94 7.27 -12.93
C SER A 190 -19.42 7.03 -13.21
N GLY A 191 -20.25 6.89 -12.17
CA GLY A 191 -21.69 6.75 -12.29
C GLY A 191 -22.33 8.02 -12.87
N HIS A 192 -21.94 9.19 -12.35
CA HIS A 192 -22.45 10.48 -12.84
C HIS A 192 -22.05 10.77 -14.29
N ALA A 193 -20.83 10.39 -14.69
CA ALA A 193 -20.36 10.59 -16.06
C ALA A 193 -21.22 9.80 -17.09
N ARG A 194 -21.69 8.60 -16.73
CA ARG A 194 -22.56 7.79 -17.60
C ARG A 194 -23.94 8.42 -17.79
N THR A 195 -24.55 8.92 -16.73
CA THR A 195 -25.88 9.54 -16.82
C THR A 195 -25.85 10.76 -17.76
N THR A 196 -24.76 11.53 -17.74
CA THR A 196 -24.57 12.63 -18.69
C THR A 196 -24.36 12.16 -20.13
N ASP A 197 -23.57 11.10 -20.35
CA ASP A 197 -23.30 10.55 -21.70
C ASP A 197 -24.58 9.99 -22.35
N TYR A 198 -25.40 9.24 -21.59
CA TYR A 198 -26.69 8.75 -22.06
C TYR A 198 -27.68 9.88 -22.32
N GLY A 199 -27.70 10.91 -21.46
CA GLY A 199 -28.54 12.09 -21.66
C GLY A 199 -28.18 12.83 -22.95
N ASN A 200 -26.89 13.04 -23.21
CA ASN A 200 -26.44 13.68 -24.44
C ASN A 200 -26.73 12.83 -25.68
N ALA A 201 -26.50 11.51 -25.63
CA ALA A 201 -26.79 10.62 -26.76
C ALA A 201 -28.29 10.59 -27.11
N ALA A 202 -29.17 10.60 -26.10
CA ALA A 202 -30.61 10.67 -26.30
C ALA A 202 -31.05 12.02 -26.88
N SER A 203 -30.46 13.13 -26.42
CA SER A 203 -30.71 14.47 -26.98
C SER A 203 -30.29 14.55 -28.45
N THR A 204 -29.09 14.08 -28.80
CA THR A 204 -28.60 14.08 -30.19
C THR A 204 -29.47 13.21 -31.11
N ALA A 205 -29.96 12.06 -30.62
CA ALA A 205 -30.88 11.22 -31.37
C ALA A 205 -32.21 11.92 -31.64
N SER A 206 -32.77 12.59 -30.63
CA SER A 206 -34.03 13.35 -30.79
C SER A 206 -33.92 14.56 -31.72
N GLU A 207 -32.74 15.19 -31.78
CA GLU A 207 -32.48 16.34 -32.64
C GLU A 207 -32.28 15.92 -34.11
N SER A 208 -31.68 14.75 -34.35
CA SER A 208 -31.61 14.14 -35.69
C SER A 208 -32.99 13.79 -36.23
N GLU A 209 -33.83 13.15 -35.40
CA GLU A 209 -35.18 12.71 -35.81
C GLU A 209 -36.07 13.91 -36.17
N LYS A 210 -35.97 15.00 -35.41
CA LYS A 210 -36.69 16.25 -35.71
C LYS A 210 -36.24 16.92 -37.01
N ASN A 211 -34.95 16.86 -37.36
CA ASN A 211 -34.45 17.45 -38.60
C ASN A 211 -34.90 16.67 -39.84
N ASP A 212 -34.94 15.33 -39.75
CA ASP A 212 -35.41 14.47 -40.84
C ASP A 212 -36.89 14.71 -41.19
N ASP A 213 -37.72 14.99 -40.17
CA ASP A 213 -39.13 15.35 -40.37
C ASP A 213 -39.32 16.72 -41.03
N VAL A 214 -38.44 17.69 -40.73
CA VAL A 214 -38.47 19.03 -41.33
C VAL A 214 -38.05 18.96 -42.80
N GLU A 215 -37.03 18.16 -43.15
CA GLU A 215 -36.57 18.00 -44.54
C GLU A 215 -37.60 17.28 -45.42
N ARG A 216 -38.34 16.29 -44.89
CA ARG A 216 -39.46 15.65 -45.60
C ARG A 216 -40.67 16.56 -45.82
N SER A 217 -40.81 17.62 -45.02
CA SER A 217 -41.98 18.50 -45.07
C SER A 217 -41.80 19.68 -46.04
N GLN A 218 -40.62 19.88 -46.63
CA GLN A 218 -40.42 20.92 -47.64
C GLN A 218 -40.96 20.45 -49.01
N PRO A 219 -41.90 21.19 -49.62
CA PRO A 219 -42.39 20.86 -50.95
C PRO A 219 -41.26 21.05 -51.96
N GLN A 220 -40.98 20.01 -52.74
CA GLN A 220 -40.05 20.09 -53.87
C GLN A 220 -40.61 21.11 -54.87
N ALA A 221 -39.92 22.24 -54.99
CA ALA A 221 -40.22 23.31 -55.94
C ALA A 221 -39.65 23.00 -57.34
#